data_AF-A0A068WPI7-F1
#
_entry.id   AF-A0A068WPI7-F1
#
_cell.length_a   1.000
_cell.length_b   1.000
_cell.length_c   1.000
_cell.angle_alpha   90.00
_cell.angle_beta   90.00
_cell.angle_gamma   90.00
#
_symmetry.space_group_name_H-M   'P 1'
#
loop_
_entity.id
_entity.type
_entity.pdbx_description
1 polymer ?
#
loop_
_entity_poly.entity_id
_entity_poly.type
_entity_poly.pdbx_seq_one_letter_code
_entity_poly.pdbx_strand_id
1 'polypeptide(L)'
;MESYFATQRENIFRNVEVLIYVFDVESQDSKKDMAYYRSCLEAINEHSPGAKIFCLVHKMDLVSEPKRSAVLTERERQLIAATRPDQCVCFGTSIWDETLYKAWSRIVYQMVPNVQALEKNLIQLCDVLEADEIILFERSTFLEIACHTTKEHPDPHRFDKISTIIKQFKLSCSKAGANFTAIELQTPNFSAFIDVFTPNTYVMVIMSDPTIASSATLLNIRNAKKYFEKLEKVETPHSAIVG
;
A
#
# COMPACT_ATOMS: atom_id res chain seq x y z
N MET A 1 2.67 9.61 -28.14
CA MET A 1 2.24 9.98 -26.78
C MET A 1 1.77 11.43 -26.70
N GLU A 2 2.47 12.39 -27.34
CA GLU A 2 2.08 13.82 -27.37
C GLU A 2 0.68 14.10 -27.94
N SER A 3 0.27 13.42 -29.01
CA SER A 3 -1.07 13.55 -29.60
C SER A 3 -2.20 13.14 -28.64
N TYR A 4 -1.96 12.18 -27.74
CA TYR A 4 -2.94 11.68 -26.77
C TYR A 4 -3.16 12.67 -25.62
N PHE A 5 -2.07 13.25 -25.12
CA PHE A 5 -2.12 14.30 -24.09
C PHE A 5 -2.77 15.59 -24.57
N ALA A 6 -2.71 15.89 -25.88
CA ALA A 6 -3.35 17.08 -26.44
C ALA A 6 -4.85 16.87 -26.73
N THR A 7 -5.25 15.69 -27.19
CA THR A 7 -6.64 15.42 -27.62
C THR A 7 -7.54 14.87 -26.51
N GLN A 8 -6.99 14.25 -25.47
CA GLN A 8 -7.77 13.67 -24.36
C GLN A 8 -7.40 14.26 -23.00
N ARG A 9 -6.75 15.44 -22.96
CA ARG A 9 -6.27 16.08 -21.72
C ARG A 9 -7.35 16.15 -20.65
N GLU A 10 -8.51 16.71 -20.99
CA GLU A 10 -9.62 16.86 -20.05
C GLU A 10 -10.10 15.50 -19.51
N ASN A 11 -10.23 14.50 -20.40
CA ASN A 11 -10.68 13.16 -19.99
C ASN A 11 -9.67 12.45 -19.08
N ILE A 12 -8.36 12.69 -19.26
CA ILE A 12 -7.31 12.05 -18.47
C ILE A 12 -7.20 12.68 -17.07
N PHE A 13 -7.33 14.01 -16.98
CA PHE A 13 -7.01 14.76 -15.77
C PHE A 13 -8.22 15.17 -14.93
N ARG A 14 -9.43 14.76 -15.33
CA ARG A 14 -10.66 15.00 -14.57
C ARG A 14 -10.91 13.91 -13.53
N ASN A 15 -11.39 14.32 -12.36
CA ASN A 15 -11.71 13.43 -11.21
C ASN A 15 -10.53 12.56 -10.76
N VAL A 16 -9.31 13.11 -10.81
CA VAL A 16 -8.10 12.44 -10.35
C VAL A 16 -7.92 12.68 -8.85
N GLU A 17 -7.94 11.62 -8.06
CA GLU A 17 -7.59 11.71 -6.62
C GLU A 17 -6.08 11.64 -6.39
N VAL A 18 -5.38 10.87 -7.23
CA VAL A 18 -3.95 10.59 -7.08
C VAL A 18 -3.24 10.59 -8.43
N LEU A 19 -2.15 11.35 -8.54
CA LEU A 19 -1.18 11.27 -9.63
C LEU A 19 0.05 10.49 -9.16
N ILE A 20 0.38 9.39 -9.82
CA ILE A 20 1.65 8.67 -9.64
C ILE A 20 2.49 8.89 -10.91
N TYR A 21 3.59 9.62 -10.79
CA TYR A 21 4.50 9.87 -11.90
C TYR A 21 5.82 9.10 -11.70
N VAL A 22 6.28 8.41 -12.74
CA VAL A 22 7.46 7.54 -12.68
C VAL A 22 8.61 8.18 -13.47
N PHE A 23 9.76 8.33 -12.82
CA PHE A 23 11.01 8.80 -13.42
C PHE A 23 11.99 7.64 -13.55
N ASP A 24 12.60 7.49 -14.72
CA ASP A 24 13.71 6.55 -14.90
C ASP A 24 15.01 7.20 -14.39
N VAL A 25 15.71 6.56 -13.46
CA VAL A 25 16.95 7.09 -12.89
C VAL A 25 18.08 7.21 -13.93
N GLU A 26 18.06 6.37 -14.98
CA GLU A 26 19.05 6.38 -16.06
C GLU A 26 18.70 7.34 -17.20
N SER A 27 17.57 8.04 -17.11
CA SER A 27 17.16 8.96 -18.18
C SER A 27 18.24 9.99 -18.48
N GLN A 28 18.70 9.99 -19.73
CA GLN A 28 19.69 10.93 -20.23
C GLN A 28 19.08 12.30 -20.55
N ASP A 29 17.76 12.38 -20.77
CA ASP A 29 17.04 13.61 -21.12
C ASP A 29 16.18 14.12 -19.96
N SER A 30 16.84 14.42 -18.84
CA SER A 30 16.19 14.94 -17.64
C SER A 30 15.38 16.22 -17.88
N LYS A 31 15.76 17.06 -18.87
CA LYS A 31 15.03 18.29 -19.17
C LYS A 31 13.67 18.00 -19.79
N LYS A 32 13.62 17.06 -20.73
CA LYS A 32 12.37 16.65 -21.37
C LYS A 32 11.44 15.97 -20.38
N ASP A 33 11.95 15.09 -19.51
CA ASP A 33 11.15 14.43 -18.49
C ASP A 33 10.51 15.44 -17.54
N MET A 34 11.28 16.44 -17.10
CA MET A 34 10.76 17.51 -16.25
C MET A 34 9.74 18.40 -16.97
N ALA A 35 9.88 18.61 -18.28
CA ALA A 35 8.90 19.36 -19.07
C ALA A 35 7.56 18.61 -19.16
N TYR A 36 7.59 17.28 -19.41
CA TYR A 36 6.36 16.48 -19.38
C TYR A 36 5.73 16.43 -18.00
N TYR A 37 6.54 16.27 -16.95
CA TYR A 37 6.05 16.28 -15.58
C TYR A 37 5.32 17.59 -15.25
N ARG A 38 5.92 18.74 -15.57
CA ARG A 38 5.27 20.06 -15.40
C ARG A 38 3.98 20.19 -16.19
N SER A 39 3.94 19.71 -17.43
CA SER A 39 2.70 19.73 -18.22
C SER A 39 1.59 18.89 -17.57
N CYS A 40 1.93 17.77 -16.92
CA CYS A 40 0.96 16.96 -16.17
C CYS A 40 0.49 17.67 -14.90
N LEU A 41 1.39 18.36 -14.19
CA LEU A 41 1.04 19.16 -13.01
C LEU A 41 0.08 20.30 -13.35
N GLU A 42 0.34 21.03 -14.44
CA GLU A 42 -0.55 22.08 -14.93
C GLU A 42 -1.95 21.52 -15.23
N ALA A 43 -2.02 20.35 -15.87
CA ALA A 43 -3.29 19.71 -16.19
C ALA A 43 -4.06 19.27 -14.94
N ILE A 44 -3.35 18.69 -13.96
CA ILE A 44 -3.94 18.27 -12.67
C ILE A 44 -4.45 19.48 -11.91
N ASN A 45 -3.67 20.55 -11.81
CA ASN A 45 -4.08 21.75 -11.09
C ASN A 45 -5.32 22.41 -11.72
N GLU A 46 -5.46 22.33 -13.05
CA GLU A 46 -6.62 22.85 -13.78
C GLU A 46 -7.87 21.98 -13.60
N HIS A 47 -7.75 20.65 -13.68
CA HIS A 47 -8.90 19.74 -13.80
C HIS A 47 -9.23 18.95 -12.52
N SER A 48 -8.27 18.79 -11.62
CA SER A 48 -8.40 18.06 -10.35
C SER A 48 -7.54 18.71 -9.24
N PRO A 49 -7.85 19.96 -8.85
CA PRO A 49 -7.14 20.62 -7.76
C PRO A 49 -7.31 19.83 -6.45
N GLY A 50 -6.21 19.56 -5.77
CA GLY A 50 -6.19 18.76 -4.54
C GLY A 50 -5.85 17.27 -4.73
N ALA A 51 -5.60 16.82 -5.97
CA ALA A 51 -5.04 15.50 -6.22
C ALA A 51 -3.70 15.33 -5.49
N LYS A 52 -3.49 14.16 -4.86
CA LYS A 52 -2.22 13.85 -4.19
C LYS A 52 -1.17 13.44 -5.22
N ILE A 53 0.03 13.99 -5.13
CA ILE A 53 1.09 13.77 -6.10
C ILE A 53 2.18 12.87 -5.50
N PHE A 54 2.47 11.76 -6.17
CA PHE A 54 3.55 10.85 -5.83
C PHE A 54 4.54 10.72 -6.99
N CYS A 55 5.83 10.81 -6.68
CA CYS A 55 6.90 10.65 -7.67
C CYS A 55 7.74 9.41 -7.33
N LEU A 56 7.80 8.46 -8.26
CA LEU A 56 8.64 7.27 -8.14
C LEU A 56 9.92 7.47 -8.94
N VAL A 57 11.07 7.65 -8.28
CA VAL A 57 12.38 7.53 -8.91
C VAL A 57 12.69 6.05 -9.03
N HIS A 58 12.48 5.51 -10.22
CA HIS A 58 12.46 4.08 -10.49
C HIS A 58 13.76 3.57 -11.09
N LYS A 59 13.95 2.24 -11.07
CA LYS A 59 15.17 1.51 -11.44
C LYS A 59 16.39 1.87 -10.58
N MET A 60 16.17 2.17 -9.31
CA MET A 60 17.24 2.52 -8.37
C MET A 60 18.27 1.38 -8.16
N ASP A 61 17.96 0.16 -8.58
CA ASP A 61 18.89 -0.96 -8.62
C ASP A 61 20.12 -0.70 -9.49
N LEU A 62 19.99 0.11 -10.55
CA LEU A 62 21.06 0.48 -11.47
C LEU A 62 22.04 1.52 -10.88
N VAL A 63 21.65 2.17 -9.79
CA VAL A 63 22.53 3.07 -9.03
C VAL A 63 23.31 2.27 -8.01
N SER A 64 24.63 2.48 -7.94
CA SER A 64 25.48 1.87 -6.93
C SER A 64 25.00 2.20 -5.52
N GLU A 65 24.89 1.20 -4.65
CA GLU A 65 24.32 1.29 -3.30
C GLU A 65 24.83 2.50 -2.48
N PRO A 66 26.13 2.84 -2.43
CA PRO A 66 26.62 3.99 -1.66
C PRO A 66 26.09 5.34 -2.16
N LYS A 67 25.65 5.42 -3.41
CA LYS A 67 25.17 6.65 -4.06
C LYS A 67 23.64 6.75 -4.07
N ARG A 68 22.90 5.67 -3.80
CA ARG A 68 21.43 5.63 -3.93
C ARG A 68 20.76 6.73 -3.11
N SER A 69 21.15 6.88 -1.84
CA SER A 69 20.59 7.89 -0.94
C SER A 69 20.85 9.32 -1.43
N ALA A 70 22.08 9.61 -1.87
CA ALA A 70 22.45 10.92 -2.39
C ALA A 70 21.70 11.26 -3.69
N VAL A 71 21.58 10.30 -4.61
CA VAL A 71 20.83 10.47 -5.87
C VAL A 71 19.35 10.71 -5.59
N LEU A 72 18.75 9.92 -4.68
CA LEU A 72 17.34 10.08 -4.32
C LEU A 72 17.07 11.45 -3.69
N THR A 73 17.90 11.87 -2.73
CA THR A 73 17.77 13.17 -2.05
C THR A 73 17.86 14.33 -3.04
N GLU A 74 18.78 14.26 -3.99
CA GLU A 74 18.92 15.29 -5.03
C GLU A 74 17.70 15.35 -5.95
N ARG A 75 17.21 14.19 -6.41
CA ARG A 75 16.01 14.10 -7.24
C ARG A 75 14.77 14.60 -6.50
N GLU A 76 14.59 14.19 -5.25
CA GLU A 76 13.50 14.64 -4.40
C GLU A 76 13.49 16.17 -4.27
N ARG A 77 14.64 16.79 -4.00
CA ARG A 77 14.76 18.25 -3.95
C ARG A 77 14.32 18.92 -5.25
N GLN A 78 14.72 18.39 -6.39
CA GLN A 78 14.35 18.93 -7.72
C GLN A 78 12.84 18.78 -7.98
N LEU A 79 12.26 17.62 -7.64
CA LEU A 79 10.85 17.32 -7.84
C LEU A 79 9.96 18.16 -6.92
N ILE A 80 10.33 18.30 -5.64
CA ILE A 80 9.63 19.18 -4.71
C ILE A 80 9.65 20.63 -5.21
N ALA A 81 10.80 21.12 -5.67
CA ALA A 81 10.91 22.48 -6.21
C ALA A 81 10.05 22.67 -7.46
N ALA A 82 9.97 21.66 -8.33
CA ALA A 82 9.17 21.72 -9.55
C ALA A 82 7.66 21.55 -9.32
N THR A 83 7.25 20.98 -8.19
CA THR A 83 5.84 20.70 -7.87
C THR A 83 5.14 21.86 -7.16
N ARG A 84 5.89 22.86 -6.69
CA ARG A 84 5.32 24.03 -6.03
C ARG A 84 4.30 24.75 -6.94
N PRO A 85 3.18 25.26 -6.38
CA PRO A 85 2.89 25.40 -4.95
C PRO A 85 2.40 24.13 -4.23
N ASP A 86 2.03 23.09 -4.97
CA ASP A 86 1.57 21.82 -4.40
C ASP A 86 2.69 21.02 -3.74
N GLN A 87 2.32 19.94 -3.06
CA GLN A 87 3.24 19.02 -2.40
C GLN A 87 3.27 17.69 -3.15
N CYS A 88 4.46 17.09 -3.25
CA CYS A 88 4.62 15.71 -3.67
C CYS A 88 5.38 14.89 -2.62
N VAL A 89 5.17 13.57 -2.68
CA VAL A 89 5.96 12.60 -1.93
C VAL A 89 6.81 11.79 -2.91
N CYS A 90 8.11 11.69 -2.65
CA CYS A 90 9.05 10.97 -3.51
C CYS A 90 9.44 9.61 -2.92
N PHE A 91 9.58 8.60 -3.78
CA PHE A 91 10.07 7.28 -3.40
C PHE A 91 11.15 6.81 -4.38
N GLY A 92 12.26 6.27 -3.86
CA GLY A 92 13.19 5.47 -4.65
C GLY A 92 12.66 4.04 -4.75
N THR A 93 12.49 3.52 -5.97
CA THR A 93 11.88 2.20 -6.18
C THR A 93 12.66 1.32 -7.15
N SER A 94 12.60 0.01 -6.93
CA SER A 94 13.05 -1.03 -7.86
C SER A 94 12.07 -2.21 -7.84
N ILE A 95 11.91 -2.87 -8.99
CA ILE A 95 11.14 -4.13 -9.08
C ILE A 95 11.88 -5.33 -8.47
N TRP A 96 13.16 -5.17 -8.16
CA TRP A 96 14.04 -6.24 -7.69
C TRP A 96 14.17 -6.28 -6.16
N ASP A 97 13.60 -5.33 -5.45
CA ASP A 97 13.65 -5.23 -4.00
C ASP A 97 12.28 -4.80 -3.40
N GLU A 98 12.24 -4.67 -2.07
CA GLU A 98 11.04 -4.34 -1.31
C GLU A 98 10.55 -2.90 -1.48
N THR A 99 11.37 -2.01 -2.05
CA THR A 99 11.08 -0.58 -2.06
C THR A 99 9.83 -0.22 -2.87
N LEU A 100 9.50 -1.01 -3.89
CA LEU A 100 8.27 -0.85 -4.66
C LEU A 100 7.04 -1.14 -3.81
N TYR A 101 7.05 -2.22 -3.04
CA TYR A 101 5.94 -2.56 -2.14
C TYR A 101 5.74 -1.47 -1.10
N LYS A 102 6.82 -1.02 -0.46
CA LYS A 102 6.77 0.09 0.50
C LYS A 102 6.15 1.37 -0.08
N ALA A 103 6.52 1.74 -1.30
CA ALA A 103 5.97 2.92 -1.96
C ALA A 103 4.46 2.75 -2.23
N TRP A 104 4.05 1.61 -2.78
CA TRP A 104 2.64 1.33 -3.07
C TRP A 104 1.79 1.18 -1.81
N SER A 105 2.29 0.52 -0.75
CA SER A 105 1.61 0.45 0.55
C SER A 105 1.34 1.86 1.09
N ARG A 106 2.33 2.76 1.01
CA ARG A 106 2.15 4.15 1.47
C ARG A 106 1.16 4.95 0.63
N ILE A 107 1.14 4.73 -0.69
CA ILE A 107 0.17 5.38 -1.59
C ILE A 107 -1.24 4.87 -1.28
N VAL A 108 -1.43 3.55 -1.20
CA VAL A 108 -2.72 2.92 -0.87
C VAL A 108 -3.20 3.37 0.50
N TYR A 109 -2.34 3.37 1.52
CA TYR A 109 -2.66 3.86 2.87
C TYR A 109 -3.31 5.25 2.83
N GLN A 110 -2.79 6.17 2.01
CA GLN A 110 -3.34 7.52 1.90
C GLN A 110 -4.66 7.60 1.11
N MET A 111 -5.03 6.56 0.38
CA MET A 111 -6.31 6.43 -0.32
C MET A 111 -7.36 5.70 0.51
N VAL A 112 -6.97 4.96 1.55
CA VAL A 112 -7.92 4.26 2.42
C VAL A 112 -8.69 5.30 3.25
N PRO A 113 -10.03 5.40 3.08
CA PRO A 113 -10.83 6.29 3.90
C PRO A 113 -10.82 5.81 5.36
N ASN A 114 -10.83 6.78 6.29
CA ASN A 114 -10.91 6.53 7.74
C ASN A 114 -9.93 5.49 8.30
N VAL A 115 -8.70 5.46 7.75
CA VAL A 115 -7.63 4.58 8.24
C VAL A 115 -7.39 4.68 9.75
N GLN A 116 -7.61 5.86 10.35
CA GLN A 116 -7.52 6.07 11.80
C GLN A 116 -8.57 5.27 12.60
N ALA A 117 -9.80 5.19 12.09
CA ALA A 117 -10.84 4.38 12.72
C ALA A 117 -10.48 2.89 12.59
N LEU A 118 -9.98 2.49 11.43
CA LEU A 118 -9.51 1.12 11.18
C LEU A 118 -8.38 0.72 12.15
N GLU A 119 -7.35 1.57 12.28
CA GLU A 119 -6.23 1.39 13.21
C GLU A 119 -6.73 1.29 14.65
N LYS A 120 -7.60 2.20 15.11
CA LYS A 120 -8.14 2.16 16.47
C LYS A 120 -8.86 0.85 16.77
N ASN A 121 -9.69 0.37 15.84
CA ASN A 121 -10.41 -0.88 16.01
C ASN A 121 -9.48 -2.10 15.91
N LEU A 122 -8.41 -2.01 15.10
CA LEU A 122 -7.40 -3.05 14.99
C LEU A 122 -6.59 -3.19 16.29
N ILE A 123 -6.24 -2.06 16.92
CA ILE A 123 -5.61 -2.03 18.25
C ILE A 123 -6.51 -2.73 19.27
N GLN A 124 -7.79 -2.35 19.34
CA GLN A 124 -8.74 -2.98 20.26
C GLN A 124 -8.88 -4.50 20.02
N LEU A 125 -8.86 -4.94 18.77
CA LEU A 125 -8.90 -6.36 18.45
C LEU A 125 -7.61 -7.07 18.89
N CYS A 126 -6.45 -6.45 18.70
CA CYS A 126 -5.17 -6.97 19.17
C CYS A 126 -5.17 -7.18 20.68
N ASP A 127 -5.64 -6.19 21.43
CA ASP A 127 -5.73 -6.24 22.89
C ASP A 127 -6.67 -7.36 23.36
N VAL A 128 -7.84 -7.51 22.73
CA VAL A 128 -8.80 -8.58 23.08
C VAL A 128 -8.28 -9.97 22.72
N LEU A 129 -7.47 -10.07 21.68
CA LEU A 129 -6.82 -11.33 21.28
C LEU A 129 -5.60 -11.65 22.15
N GLU A 130 -5.07 -10.69 22.91
CA GLU A 130 -3.74 -10.77 23.55
C GLU A 130 -2.65 -11.14 22.52
N ALA A 131 -2.78 -10.56 21.31
CA ALA A 131 -1.87 -10.83 20.21
C ALA A 131 -0.58 -10.03 20.29
N ASP A 132 0.51 -10.60 19.77
CA ASP A 132 1.79 -9.93 19.67
C ASP A 132 1.80 -8.92 18.53
N GLU A 133 1.13 -9.25 17.44
CA GLU A 133 1.03 -8.42 16.25
C GLU A 133 -0.24 -8.79 15.46
N ILE A 134 -0.93 -7.77 14.97
CA ILE A 134 -2.03 -7.91 14.02
C ILE A 134 -1.76 -7.01 12.81
N ILE A 135 -1.96 -7.56 11.61
CA ILE A 135 -1.69 -6.87 10.35
C ILE A 135 -2.90 -7.02 9.45
N LEU A 136 -3.33 -5.92 8.85
CA LEU A 136 -4.39 -5.90 7.86
C LEU A 136 -3.80 -5.65 6.47
N PHE A 137 -4.16 -6.50 5.52
CA PHE A 137 -3.69 -6.43 4.13
C PHE A 137 -4.85 -6.22 3.16
N GLU A 138 -4.64 -5.48 2.08
CA GLU A 138 -5.61 -5.43 0.97
C GLU A 138 -5.68 -6.78 0.26
N ARG A 139 -6.89 -7.24 -0.09
CA ARG A 139 -7.12 -8.63 -0.52
C ARG A 139 -6.38 -9.03 -1.78
N SER A 140 -6.35 -8.17 -2.79
CA SER A 140 -5.82 -8.49 -4.12
C SER A 140 -4.32 -8.35 -4.17
N THR A 141 -3.83 -7.19 -3.73
CA THR A 141 -2.45 -6.74 -3.76
C THR A 141 -1.68 -7.09 -2.51
N PHE A 142 -2.31 -7.63 -1.46
CA PHE A 142 -1.66 -8.01 -0.21
C PHE A 142 -0.76 -6.91 0.36
N LEU A 143 -1.04 -5.63 0.07
CA LEU A 143 -0.30 -4.49 0.62
C LEU A 143 -0.80 -4.24 2.03
N GLU A 144 0.13 -3.93 2.94
CA GLU A 144 -0.20 -3.54 4.30
C GLU A 144 -1.05 -2.26 4.30
N ILE A 145 -2.20 -2.33 4.99
CA ILE A 145 -3.09 -1.19 5.22
C ILE A 145 -2.90 -0.63 6.63
N ALA A 146 -2.85 -1.49 7.64
CA ALA A 146 -2.73 -1.09 9.03
C ALA A 146 -2.10 -2.22 9.83
N CYS A 147 -1.33 -1.87 10.86
CA CYS A 147 -0.76 -2.84 11.79
C CYS A 147 -0.83 -2.32 13.23
N HIS A 148 -0.85 -3.26 14.18
CA HIS A 148 -0.55 -2.99 15.57
C HIS A 148 0.39 -4.06 16.09
N THR A 149 1.44 -3.64 16.77
CA THR A 149 2.52 -4.50 17.27
C THR A 149 2.70 -4.23 18.76
N THR A 150 2.45 -5.25 19.58
CA THR A 150 2.65 -5.25 21.04
C THR A 150 4.08 -5.66 21.41
N LYS A 151 4.68 -6.57 20.62
CA LYS A 151 6.07 -7.02 20.78
C LYS A 151 6.90 -6.61 19.57
N GLU A 152 7.89 -5.75 19.77
CA GLU A 152 8.73 -5.26 18.67
C GLU A 152 9.42 -6.42 17.92
N HIS A 153 9.35 -6.35 16.60
CA HIS A 153 10.02 -7.29 15.71
C HIS A 153 11.32 -6.68 15.17
N PRO A 154 12.40 -7.47 15.06
CA PRO A 154 13.71 -6.96 14.63
C PRO A 154 13.74 -6.56 13.16
N ASP A 155 12.84 -7.10 12.33
CA ASP A 155 12.80 -6.85 10.89
C ASP A 155 11.75 -5.78 10.55
N PRO A 156 12.17 -4.56 10.20
CA PRO A 156 11.25 -3.50 9.79
C PRO A 156 10.63 -3.74 8.41
N HIS A 157 11.21 -4.64 7.59
CA HIS A 157 10.74 -4.96 6.24
C HIS A 157 9.84 -6.21 6.20
N ARG A 158 9.43 -6.73 7.37
CA ARG A 158 8.64 -7.97 7.46
C ARG A 158 7.34 -7.90 6.67
N PHE A 159 6.66 -6.74 6.64
CA PHE A 159 5.39 -6.58 5.92
C PHE A 159 5.55 -6.85 4.42
N ASP A 160 6.59 -6.28 3.80
CA ASP A 160 6.88 -6.46 2.38
C ASP A 160 7.28 -7.92 2.06
N LYS A 161 8.08 -8.53 2.95
CA LYS A 161 8.48 -9.93 2.83
C LYS A 161 7.29 -10.88 2.92
N ILE A 162 6.42 -10.68 3.93
CA ILE A 162 5.17 -11.44 4.09
C ILE A 162 4.31 -11.27 2.83
N SER A 163 4.11 -10.04 2.38
CA SER A 163 3.32 -9.72 1.18
C SER A 163 3.84 -10.45 -0.06
N THR A 164 5.15 -10.46 -0.24
CA THR A 164 5.80 -11.15 -1.36
C THR A 164 5.62 -12.65 -1.28
N ILE A 165 5.88 -13.26 -0.12
CA ILE A 165 5.72 -14.71 0.12
C ILE A 165 4.27 -15.14 -0.15
N ILE A 166 3.29 -14.43 0.44
CA ILE A 166 1.89 -14.79 0.28
C ILE A 166 1.41 -14.57 -1.16
N LYS A 167 1.84 -13.51 -1.85
CA LYS A 167 1.54 -13.35 -3.28
C LYS A 167 2.06 -14.50 -4.14
N GLN A 168 3.31 -14.89 -3.93
CA GLN A 168 3.91 -16.01 -4.66
C GLN A 168 3.15 -17.32 -4.38
N PHE A 169 2.74 -17.52 -3.13
CA PHE A 169 1.91 -18.67 -2.75
C PHE A 169 0.52 -18.62 -3.41
N LYS A 170 -0.19 -17.48 -3.37
CA LYS A 170 -1.48 -17.27 -4.05
C LYS A 170 -1.40 -17.53 -5.56
N LEU A 171 -0.31 -17.09 -6.20
CA LEU A 171 -0.07 -17.34 -7.62
C LEU A 171 0.10 -18.84 -7.89
N SER A 172 0.79 -19.55 -7.00
CA SER A 172 0.98 -21.00 -7.09
C SER A 172 -0.33 -21.76 -6.92
N CYS A 173 -1.18 -21.37 -5.96
CA CYS A 173 -2.53 -21.92 -5.81
C CYS A 173 -3.37 -21.71 -7.09
N SER A 174 -3.33 -20.50 -7.65
CA SER A 174 -4.08 -20.16 -8.86
C SER A 174 -3.66 -21.01 -10.06
N LYS A 175 -2.35 -21.26 -10.22
CA LYS A 175 -1.81 -22.18 -11.24
C LYS A 175 -2.27 -23.63 -11.05
N ALA A 176 -2.52 -24.04 -9.80
CA ALA A 176 -3.09 -25.34 -9.46
C ALA A 176 -4.63 -25.39 -9.58
N GLY A 177 -5.29 -24.30 -9.99
CA GLY A 177 -6.75 -24.23 -10.14
C GLY A 177 -7.50 -24.04 -8.82
N ALA A 178 -6.83 -23.61 -7.74
CA ALA A 178 -7.44 -23.39 -6.43
C ALA A 178 -7.26 -21.95 -5.94
N ASN A 179 -8.19 -21.46 -5.14
CA ASN A 179 -8.10 -20.15 -4.52
C ASN A 179 -7.51 -20.24 -3.10
N PHE A 180 -6.63 -19.31 -2.78
CA PHE A 180 -6.10 -19.14 -1.44
C PHE A 180 -7.18 -18.63 -0.48
N THR A 181 -7.34 -19.29 0.67
CA THR A 181 -8.34 -18.95 1.68
C THR A 181 -7.71 -18.54 3.00
N ALA A 182 -6.93 -19.43 3.62
CA ALA A 182 -6.31 -19.17 4.92
C ALA A 182 -4.99 -19.94 5.08
N ILE A 183 -4.16 -19.50 6.03
CA ILE A 183 -3.00 -20.21 6.55
C ILE A 183 -3.10 -20.23 8.08
N GLU A 184 -2.91 -21.40 8.66
CA GLU A 184 -2.60 -21.56 10.06
C GLU A 184 -1.20 -22.17 10.17
N LEU A 185 -0.30 -21.46 10.83
CA LEU A 185 1.06 -21.90 11.10
C LEU A 185 1.26 -21.99 12.60
N GLN A 186 1.73 -23.13 13.09
CA GLN A 186 2.09 -23.31 14.49
C GLN A 186 3.56 -23.70 14.59
N THR A 187 4.29 -23.02 15.45
CA THR A 187 5.67 -23.32 15.79
C THR A 187 5.81 -23.41 17.31
N PRO A 188 6.92 -23.95 17.83
CA PRO A 188 7.16 -23.95 19.28
C PRO A 188 7.23 -22.54 19.91
N ASN A 189 7.47 -21.50 19.10
CA ASN A 189 7.71 -20.14 19.58
C ASN A 189 6.52 -19.21 19.34
N PHE A 190 5.74 -19.45 18.28
CA PHE A 190 4.60 -18.63 17.90
C PHE A 190 3.63 -19.38 16.99
N SER A 191 2.39 -18.90 16.96
CA SER A 191 1.37 -19.25 15.97
C SER A 191 1.05 -18.03 15.10
N ALA A 192 0.81 -18.26 13.81
CA ALA A 192 0.37 -17.25 12.87
C ALA A 192 -0.90 -17.70 12.15
N PHE A 193 -1.88 -16.80 12.07
CA PHE A 193 -3.15 -17.02 11.40
C PHE A 193 -3.30 -15.98 10.30
N ILE A 194 -3.48 -16.40 9.06
CA ILE A 194 -3.83 -15.52 7.93
C ILE A 194 -5.19 -15.96 7.43
N ASP A 195 -6.19 -15.09 7.43
CA ASP A 195 -7.54 -15.42 6.97
C ASP A 195 -8.21 -14.22 6.27
N VAL A 196 -9.19 -14.52 5.42
CA VAL A 196 -10.02 -13.51 4.76
C VAL A 196 -10.84 -12.78 5.81
N PHE A 197 -10.55 -11.50 6.01
CA PHE A 197 -11.17 -10.73 7.08
C PHE A 197 -12.41 -9.97 6.62
N THR A 198 -12.35 -9.26 5.51
CA THR A 198 -13.51 -8.60 4.86
C THR A 198 -13.56 -8.99 3.38
N PRO A 199 -14.54 -8.52 2.57
CA PRO A 199 -14.50 -8.68 1.13
C PRO A 199 -13.23 -8.12 0.49
N ASN A 200 -12.61 -7.11 1.10
CA ASN A 200 -11.48 -6.37 0.55
C ASN A 200 -10.17 -6.54 1.34
N THR A 201 -10.16 -7.32 2.43
CA THR A 201 -8.96 -7.47 3.27
C THR A 201 -8.67 -8.90 3.74
N TYR A 202 -7.39 -9.17 3.97
CA TYR A 202 -6.89 -10.27 4.81
C TYR A 202 -6.45 -9.72 6.16
N VAL A 203 -6.56 -10.53 7.21
CA VAL A 203 -5.94 -10.27 8.51
C VAL A 203 -4.88 -11.31 8.77
N MET A 204 -3.76 -10.89 9.36
CA MET A 204 -2.74 -11.75 9.93
C MET A 204 -2.64 -11.49 11.42
N VAL A 205 -2.66 -12.53 12.24
CA VAL A 205 -2.52 -12.45 13.71
C VAL A 205 -1.35 -13.32 14.15
N ILE A 206 -0.44 -12.76 14.94
CA ILE A 206 0.71 -13.44 15.55
C ILE A 206 0.48 -13.58 17.05
N MET A 207 0.69 -14.78 17.56
CA MET A 207 0.50 -15.15 18.97
C MET A 207 1.72 -15.94 19.46
N SER A 208 2.41 -15.52 20.52
CA SER A 208 3.45 -16.34 21.18
C SER A 208 3.00 -17.01 22.46
N ASP A 209 1.84 -16.65 23.02
CA ASP A 209 1.30 -17.32 24.21
C ASP A 209 0.75 -18.72 23.85
N PRO A 210 1.36 -19.82 24.31
CA PRO A 210 0.91 -21.16 24.00
C PRO A 210 -0.32 -21.59 24.81
N THR A 211 -0.73 -20.81 25.82
CA THR A 211 -1.90 -21.12 26.65
C THR A 211 -3.21 -20.77 25.95
N ILE A 212 -3.16 -19.88 24.96
CA ILE A 212 -4.32 -19.48 24.17
C ILE A 212 -4.53 -20.49 23.04
N ALA A 213 -5.66 -21.19 23.08
CA ALA A 213 -6.01 -22.17 22.05
C ALA A 213 -6.29 -21.48 20.70
N SER A 214 -5.73 -22.01 19.62
CA SER A 214 -5.95 -21.50 18.24
C SER A 214 -7.42 -21.35 17.86
N SER A 215 -8.28 -22.23 18.39
CA SER A 215 -9.73 -22.17 18.18
C SER A 215 -10.37 -20.91 18.78
N ALA A 216 -9.87 -20.41 19.91
CA ALA A 216 -10.33 -19.17 20.53
C ALA A 216 -9.95 -17.97 19.64
N THR A 217 -8.72 -17.93 19.15
CA THR A 217 -8.23 -16.88 18.23
C THR A 217 -9.05 -16.86 16.94
N LEU A 218 -9.26 -18.02 16.30
CA LEU A 218 -10.06 -18.13 15.07
C LEU A 218 -11.53 -17.73 15.28
N LEU A 219 -12.11 -18.08 16.43
CA LEU A 219 -13.48 -17.65 16.78
C LEU A 219 -13.57 -16.14 16.92
N ASN A 220 -12.60 -15.52 17.59
CA ASN A 220 -12.54 -14.08 17.78
C ASN A 220 -12.34 -13.33 16.46
N ILE A 221 -11.45 -13.80 15.59
CA ILE A 221 -11.27 -13.27 14.22
C ILE A 221 -12.59 -13.32 13.45
N ARG A 222 -13.28 -14.46 13.48
CA ARG A 222 -14.57 -14.64 12.79
C ARG A 222 -15.66 -13.73 13.35
N ASN A 223 -15.68 -13.47 14.64
CA ASN A 223 -16.64 -12.56 15.27
C ASN A 223 -16.34 -11.10 14.90
N ALA A 224 -15.06 -10.71 14.90
CA ALA A 224 -14.62 -9.36 14.53
C ALA A 224 -14.92 -9.02 13.07
N LYS A 225 -14.84 -10.00 12.15
CA LYS A 225 -15.14 -9.83 10.72
C LYS A 225 -16.42 -9.02 10.43
N LYS A 226 -17.54 -9.36 11.08
CA LYS A 226 -18.83 -8.67 10.86
C LYS A 226 -18.79 -7.19 11.23
N TYR A 227 -17.95 -6.83 12.21
CA TYR A 227 -17.79 -5.46 12.65
C TYR A 227 -16.92 -4.66 11.67
N PHE A 228 -15.80 -5.22 11.22
CA PHE A 228 -14.93 -4.58 10.22
C PHE A 228 -15.60 -4.46 8.84
N GLU A 229 -16.42 -5.43 8.43
CA GLU A 229 -17.24 -5.31 7.21
C GLU A 229 -18.23 -4.14 7.26
N LYS A 230 -18.70 -3.73 8.45
CA LYS A 230 -19.57 -2.56 8.58
C LYS A 230 -18.76 -1.27 8.48
N LEU A 231 -17.57 -1.23 9.04
CA LEU A 231 -16.67 -0.07 8.93
C LEU A 231 -16.36 0.23 7.46
N GLU A 232 -16.10 -0.79 6.64
CA GLU A 232 -15.90 -0.59 5.20
C GLU A 232 -17.17 -0.12 4.46
N LYS A 233 -18.36 -0.56 4.88
CA LYS A 233 -19.63 -0.27 4.19
C LYS A 233 -20.23 1.09 4.49
N VAL A 234 -20.00 1.64 5.69
CA VAL A 234 -20.53 2.97 6.08
C VAL A 234 -19.99 4.09 5.16
N GLU A 235 -19.00 3.78 4.32
CA GLU A 235 -18.21 4.76 3.58
C GLU A 235 -18.20 4.56 2.05
N THR A 236 -19.19 3.86 1.50
CA THR A 236 -19.63 4.20 0.14
C THR A 236 -20.75 5.23 0.27
N PRO A 237 -20.46 6.54 0.43
CA PRO A 237 -21.48 7.52 0.19
C PRO A 237 -21.92 7.32 -1.26
N HIS A 238 -23.22 7.15 -1.43
CA HIS A 238 -23.92 7.20 -2.71
C HIS A 238 -23.09 7.79 -3.85
N SER A 239 -22.69 6.94 -4.78
CA SER A 239 -22.81 7.23 -6.20
C SER A 239 -24.30 7.49 -6.53
N ALA A 240 -24.84 8.56 -5.96
CA ALA A 240 -26.06 9.23 -6.38
C ALA A 240 -25.62 10.60 -6.88
N ILE A 241 -24.96 10.61 -8.03
CA ILE A 241 -25.26 11.61 -9.03
C ILE A 241 -26.06 10.86 -10.09
N VAL A 242 -27.35 10.71 -9.79
CA VAL A 242 -28.38 10.61 -10.80
C VAL A 242 -28.60 12.06 -11.27
N GLY A 243 -28.43 12.31 -12.56
CA GLY A 243 -28.64 13.61 -13.20
C GLY A 243 -27.66 13.87 -14.31
#